data_AF-A0A1H4LFS8-F1
#
_entry.id   AF-A0A1H4LFS8-F1
#
_cell.length_a   1.000
_cell.length_b   1.000
_cell.length_c   1.000
_cell.angle_alpha   90.00
_cell.angle_beta   90.00
_cell.angle_gamma   90.00
#
_symmetry.space_group_name_H-M   'P 1'
#
loop_
_entity.id
_entity.type
_entity.pdbx_description
1 polymer ?
#
loop_
_entity_poly.entity_id
_entity_poly.type
_entity_poly.pdbx_seq_one_letter_code
_entity_poly.pdbx_strand_id
1 'polypeptide(L)'
;MIKPYSHLFSWKPLPTLLLIFGLWLGLSGTLQAETPAEAIIKAQAEHLKTDQVSQYWDKLMNEYGGYFPENKTPSFMELLLGTKGFSISSMFKGILNYFFHELLVNGKLLASIVLLTVFSMILETLQSSFEKNTVSKLGYSIAYLVMIILAINSFSVAIGYAKGAITSMIDFMLAVVPLLLTLLASMGNLTSVAILHPLIVFMVNSVGTAIYIFVFPLLFFSTVLHIVSSISDKYKVTQLANLLRTISIGLLGVFVTVFLAVISIQGGAGAITDGVTLRTAKYITGNFVPVVGRLFSDASETVIGASLLVKNAIGLTGVAIIMLLCAFPAIKILTLAFIYNLSAAIIQPLGDNPIIACLQTIGKNMIYVFAALAAVGLMFFLAITIMITVSNVSVMVR
;
A
#
# COMPACT_ATOMS: atom_id res chain seq x y z
N MET A 1 -73.13 60.76 29.79
CA MET A 1 -73.11 61.23 28.39
C MET A 1 -71.68 61.67 28.06
N ILE A 2 -71.15 61.20 26.94
CA ILE A 2 -69.72 61.00 26.60
C ILE A 2 -68.99 62.31 26.23
N LYS A 3 -67.71 62.46 26.65
CA LYS A 3 -66.54 63.03 25.90
C LYS A 3 -65.34 63.34 26.84
N PRO A 4 -64.12 63.64 26.35
CA PRO A 4 -63.20 62.82 25.55
C PRO A 4 -61.76 62.81 26.16
N TYR A 5 -60.84 61.92 25.76
CA TYR A 5 -59.40 62.17 25.94
C TYR A 5 -58.59 61.67 24.74
N SER A 6 -57.89 62.64 24.15
CA SER A 6 -56.85 62.53 23.13
C SER A 6 -55.47 62.40 23.78
N HIS A 7 -54.45 62.05 22.95
CA HIS A 7 -53.00 62.08 23.20
C HIS A 7 -52.43 60.93 24.07
N LEU A 8 -51.29 60.29 23.79
CA LEU A 8 -50.12 60.58 22.96
C LEU A 8 -49.51 59.26 22.43
N PHE A 9 -49.16 59.28 21.15
CA PHE A 9 -48.33 58.29 20.48
C PHE A 9 -46.85 58.68 20.68
N SER A 10 -46.09 57.92 21.48
CA SER A 10 -44.63 58.09 21.60
C SER A 10 -43.90 56.89 20.99
N TRP A 11 -43.36 57.07 19.78
CA TRP A 11 -42.50 56.13 19.08
C TRP A 11 -41.10 56.06 19.73
N LYS A 12 -40.90 55.20 20.73
CA LYS A 12 -39.55 54.89 21.26
C LYS A 12 -39.37 53.43 21.74
N PRO A 13 -39.65 52.40 20.92
CA PRO A 13 -38.87 51.15 21.11
C PRO A 13 -38.26 50.58 19.82
N LEU A 14 -38.36 51.25 18.67
CA LEU A 14 -37.81 50.72 17.42
C LEU A 14 -36.26 50.73 17.33
N PRO A 15 -35.55 51.81 17.73
CA PRO A 15 -34.09 51.84 17.59
C PRO A 15 -33.37 50.96 18.62
N THR A 16 -33.97 50.74 19.79
CA THR A 16 -33.44 49.85 20.84
C THR A 16 -33.62 48.38 20.47
N LEU A 17 -34.73 48.00 19.83
CA LEU A 17 -34.92 46.64 19.31
C LEU A 17 -33.96 46.32 18.15
N LEU A 18 -33.68 47.29 17.27
CA LEU A 18 -32.71 47.13 16.19
C LEU A 18 -31.26 47.04 16.70
N LEU A 19 -30.91 47.75 17.78
CA LEU A 19 -29.60 47.62 18.42
C LEU A 19 -29.42 46.26 19.12
N ILE A 20 -30.48 45.74 19.78
CA ILE A 20 -30.44 44.42 20.41
C ILE A 20 -30.42 43.30 19.35
N PHE A 21 -31.16 43.46 18.26
CA PHE A 21 -31.15 42.51 17.14
C PHE A 21 -29.84 42.56 16.34
N GLY A 22 -29.26 43.75 16.19
CA GLY A 22 -27.92 43.96 15.62
C GLY A 22 -26.80 43.41 16.49
N LEU A 23 -26.92 43.51 17.83
CA LEU A 23 -26.00 42.85 18.76
C LEU A 23 -26.16 41.32 18.74
N TRP A 24 -27.39 40.81 18.58
CA TRP A 24 -27.66 39.37 18.49
C TRP A 24 -27.14 38.77 17.17
N LEU A 25 -27.23 39.53 16.06
CA LEU A 25 -26.63 39.18 14.77
C LEU A 25 -25.11 39.39 14.72
N GLY A 26 -24.57 40.36 15.48
CA GLY A 26 -23.13 40.60 15.60
C GLY A 26 -22.40 39.59 16.49
N LEU A 27 -23.08 39.03 17.50
CA LEU A 27 -22.57 37.94 18.36
C LEU A 27 -22.75 36.55 17.75
N SER A 28 -23.46 36.42 16.63
CA SER A 28 -23.48 35.20 15.80
C SER A 28 -22.38 35.21 14.73
N GLY A 29 -21.31 35.98 14.97
CA GLY A 29 -20.03 35.79 14.29
C GLY A 29 -19.57 34.35 14.50
N THR A 30 -19.69 33.55 13.45
CA THR A 30 -19.02 32.26 13.17
C THR A 30 -18.20 31.67 14.31
N LEU A 31 -18.86 31.25 15.39
CA LEU A 31 -18.34 30.18 16.23
C LEU A 31 -18.68 28.92 15.48
N GLN A 32 -17.73 28.41 14.70
CA GLN A 32 -17.77 27.03 14.21
C GLN A 32 -17.82 26.15 15.46
N ALA A 33 -19.04 25.81 15.88
CA ALA A 33 -19.27 24.88 16.96
C ALA A 33 -18.68 23.54 16.50
N GLU A 34 -17.69 23.08 17.24
CA GLU A 34 -17.07 21.76 17.07
C GLU A 34 -18.19 20.72 17.02
N THR A 35 -18.23 19.92 15.96
CA THR A 35 -19.29 18.92 15.84
C THR A 35 -19.15 17.89 16.97
N PRO A 36 -20.24 17.28 17.46
CA PRO A 36 -20.17 16.24 18.49
C PRO A 36 -19.24 15.08 18.10
N ALA A 37 -19.10 14.81 16.79
CA ALA A 37 -18.17 13.83 16.25
C ALA A 37 -16.70 14.26 16.42
N GLU A 38 -16.35 15.51 16.13
CA GLU A 38 -15.00 16.05 16.30
C GLU A 38 -14.57 16.06 17.77
N ALA A 39 -15.48 16.39 18.70
CA ALA A 39 -15.22 16.34 20.14
C ALA A 39 -14.94 14.91 20.65
N ILE A 40 -15.68 13.91 20.16
CA ILE A 40 -15.45 12.50 20.49
C ILE A 40 -14.12 12.00 19.92
N ILE A 41 -13.78 12.38 18.67
CA ILE A 41 -12.51 12.03 18.03
C ILE A 41 -11.32 12.65 18.78
N LYS A 42 -11.42 13.91 19.20
CA LYS A 42 -10.39 14.57 20.03
C LYS A 42 -10.22 13.91 21.39
N ALA A 43 -11.32 13.63 22.10
CA ALA A 43 -11.25 12.94 23.39
C ALA A 43 -10.66 11.53 23.29
N GLN A 44 -10.94 10.80 22.20
CA GLN A 44 -10.32 9.51 21.92
C GLN A 44 -8.82 9.64 21.60
N ALA A 45 -8.42 10.66 20.84
CA ALA A 45 -7.01 10.91 20.50
C ALA A 45 -6.18 11.36 21.71
N GLU A 46 -6.76 12.11 22.66
CA GLU A 46 -6.09 12.52 23.90
C GLU A 46 -5.92 11.38 24.91
N HIS A 47 -6.89 10.45 24.99
CA HIS A 47 -6.81 9.30 25.89
C HIS A 47 -5.94 8.14 25.36
N LEU A 48 -5.70 8.10 24.06
CA LEU A 48 -4.92 7.06 23.41
C LEU A 48 -3.50 7.56 23.09
N LYS A 49 -2.49 6.70 23.31
CA LYS A 49 -1.09 7.01 22.94
C LYS A 49 -0.90 6.96 21.43
N THR A 50 -1.38 7.99 20.73
CA THR A 50 -1.30 8.12 19.27
C THR A 50 0.08 8.57 18.78
N ASP A 51 0.97 8.98 19.69
CA ASP A 51 2.33 9.47 19.39
C ASP A 51 3.09 8.56 18.43
N GLN A 52 3.06 7.24 18.66
CA GLN A 52 3.77 6.28 17.81
C GLN A 52 3.23 6.26 16.37
N VAL A 53 1.90 6.35 16.20
CA VAL A 53 1.25 6.35 14.89
C VAL A 53 1.51 7.67 14.16
N SER A 54 1.48 8.79 14.90
CA SER A 54 1.79 10.12 14.35
C SER A 54 3.22 10.22 13.81
N GLN A 55 4.20 9.58 14.47
CA GLN A 55 5.58 9.54 14.00
C GLN A 55 5.73 8.84 12.64
N TYR A 56 4.93 7.80 12.37
CA TYR A 56 4.91 7.16 11.04
C TYR A 56 4.32 8.08 9.98
N TRP A 57 3.26 8.83 10.33
CA TRP A 57 2.70 9.84 9.44
C TRP A 57 3.71 10.93 9.13
N ASP A 58 4.38 11.48 10.14
CA ASP A 58 5.38 12.54 9.98
C ASP A 58 6.57 12.05 9.15
N LYS A 59 7.04 10.81 9.39
CA LYS A 59 8.09 10.21 8.58
C LYS A 59 7.68 10.07 7.12
N LEU A 60 6.47 9.58 6.85
CA LEU A 60 5.92 9.50 5.49
C LEU A 60 5.81 10.86 4.82
N MET A 61 5.33 11.88 5.54
CA MET A 61 5.18 13.22 5.01
C MET A 61 6.53 13.91 4.80
N ASN A 62 7.52 13.65 5.64
CA ASN A 62 8.88 14.15 5.43
C ASN A 62 9.56 13.51 4.22
N GLU A 63 9.33 12.21 3.99
CA GLU A 63 9.96 11.47 2.89
C GLU A 63 9.23 11.65 1.55
N TYR A 64 7.89 11.72 1.57
CA TYR A 64 7.05 11.69 0.38
C TYR A 64 6.04 12.86 0.26
N GLY A 65 5.98 13.77 1.24
CA GLY A 65 5.00 14.86 1.26
C GLY A 65 5.09 15.82 0.08
N GLY A 66 6.27 15.96 -0.54
CA GLY A 66 6.46 16.76 -1.76
C GLY A 66 5.71 16.24 -2.99
N TYR A 67 5.16 15.03 -2.94
CA TYR A 67 4.36 14.44 -4.02
C TYR A 67 2.85 14.60 -3.79
N PHE A 68 2.42 15.12 -2.63
CA PHE A 68 1.02 15.39 -2.37
C PHE A 68 0.55 16.70 -3.04
N PRO A 69 -0.74 16.79 -3.44
CA PRO A 69 -1.29 17.99 -4.05
C PRO A 69 -1.23 19.20 -3.10
N GLU A 70 -0.99 20.38 -3.67
CA GLU A 70 -0.92 21.69 -2.99
C GLU A 70 0.27 21.94 -2.03
N ASN A 71 1.28 21.06 -1.96
CA ASN A 71 2.41 21.16 -1.02
C ASN A 71 1.99 21.32 0.45
N LYS A 72 0.72 21.03 0.79
CA LYS A 72 0.17 21.08 2.14
C LYS A 72 -0.26 19.69 2.52
N THR A 73 0.67 18.96 3.11
CA THR A 73 0.37 17.69 3.75
C THR A 73 -0.53 17.95 4.96
N PRO A 74 -1.69 17.28 5.08
CA PRO A 74 -2.51 17.44 6.27
C PRO A 74 -1.73 16.94 7.49
N SER A 75 -1.89 17.63 8.61
CA SER A 75 -1.41 17.12 9.90
C SER A 75 -2.11 15.79 10.21
N PHE A 76 -1.46 14.91 10.98
CA PHE A 76 -2.09 13.69 11.50
C PHE A 76 -3.46 13.99 12.15
N MET A 77 -3.60 15.13 12.83
CA MET A 77 -4.86 15.52 13.45
C MET A 77 -5.91 15.98 12.43
N GLU A 78 -5.51 16.63 11.33
CA GLU A 78 -6.41 16.97 10.22
C GLU A 78 -6.90 15.72 9.48
N LEU A 79 -6.02 14.72 9.34
CA LEU A 79 -6.33 13.41 8.80
C LEU A 79 -7.35 12.67 9.68
N LEU A 80 -7.18 12.69 11.00
CA LEU A 80 -8.13 12.11 11.96
C LEU A 80 -9.49 12.82 11.96
N LEU A 81 -9.50 14.15 11.91
CA LEU A 81 -10.73 14.94 11.91
C LEU A 81 -11.50 14.87 10.58
N GLY A 82 -10.88 14.35 9.51
CA GLY A 82 -11.50 14.25 8.19
C GLY A 82 -11.85 15.59 7.56
N THR A 83 -11.30 16.70 8.08
CA THR A 83 -11.67 18.08 7.73
C THR A 83 -11.20 18.51 6.34
N LYS A 84 -10.26 17.78 5.73
CA LYS A 84 -9.91 17.88 4.30
C LYS A 84 -10.06 16.51 3.64
N GLY A 85 -11.08 16.37 2.79
CA GLY A 85 -11.25 15.16 1.99
C GLY A 85 -10.08 15.02 0.99
N PHE A 86 -9.37 13.89 1.05
CA PHE A 86 -8.47 13.52 -0.04
C PHE A 86 -9.29 13.32 -1.30
N SER A 87 -9.09 14.18 -2.30
CA SER A 87 -9.65 13.93 -3.62
C SER A 87 -8.92 12.75 -4.25
N ILE A 88 -9.64 11.69 -4.62
CA ILE A 88 -9.08 10.52 -5.34
C ILE A 88 -8.26 10.97 -6.56
N SER A 89 -8.75 11.97 -7.30
CA SER A 89 -8.05 12.52 -8.46
C SER A 89 -6.68 13.10 -8.09
N SER A 90 -6.61 13.75 -6.93
CA SER A 90 -5.41 14.40 -6.43
C SER A 90 -4.37 13.37 -5.96
N MET A 91 -4.79 12.29 -5.30
CA MET A 91 -3.92 11.17 -4.94
C MET A 91 -3.36 10.45 -6.17
N PHE A 92 -4.20 10.22 -7.17
CA PHE A 92 -3.76 9.61 -8.43
C PHE A 92 -2.70 10.47 -9.15
N LYS A 93 -2.88 11.80 -9.17
CA LYS A 93 -1.87 12.73 -9.70
C LYS A 93 -0.57 12.66 -8.90
N GLY A 94 -0.63 12.58 -7.58
CA GLY A 94 0.57 12.44 -6.73
C GLY A 94 1.34 11.14 -7.01
N ILE A 95 0.63 10.01 -7.09
CA ILE A 95 1.19 8.71 -7.47
C ILE A 95 1.84 8.76 -8.84
N LEU A 96 1.17 9.38 -9.82
CA LEU A 96 1.68 9.49 -11.19
C LEU A 96 2.93 10.39 -11.26
N ASN A 97 2.91 11.52 -10.57
CA ASN A 97 4.08 12.42 -10.48
C ASN A 97 5.27 11.71 -9.83
N TYR A 98 5.04 10.94 -8.77
CA TYR A 98 6.07 10.16 -8.11
C TYR A 98 6.64 9.07 -9.03
N PHE A 99 5.80 8.36 -9.79
CA PHE A 99 6.25 7.41 -10.80
C PHE A 99 7.16 8.05 -11.85
N PHE A 100 6.76 9.21 -12.40
CA PHE A 100 7.60 9.94 -13.36
C PHE A 100 8.89 10.48 -12.73
N HIS A 101 8.84 10.93 -11.48
CA HIS A 101 10.03 11.35 -10.74
C HIS A 101 11.02 10.18 -10.61
N GLU A 102 10.55 9.03 -10.15
CA GLU A 102 11.38 7.82 -10.06
C GLU A 102 11.91 7.40 -11.44
N LEU A 103 11.13 7.54 -12.50
CA LEU A 103 11.59 7.23 -13.86
C LEU A 103 12.71 8.18 -14.30
N LEU A 104 12.62 9.46 -13.96
CA LEU A 104 13.66 10.46 -14.25
C LEU A 104 14.92 10.22 -13.42
N VAL A 105 14.79 9.94 -12.12
CA VAL A 105 15.90 9.62 -11.21
C VAL A 105 16.65 8.37 -11.70
N ASN A 106 15.90 7.34 -12.09
CA ASN A 106 16.48 6.10 -12.62
C ASN A 106 16.76 6.16 -14.14
N GLY A 107 16.57 7.31 -14.79
CA GLY A 107 16.83 7.50 -16.23
C GLY A 107 18.29 7.24 -16.59
N LYS A 108 19.23 7.51 -15.67
CA LYS A 108 20.65 7.16 -15.84
C LYS A 108 20.85 5.65 -16.00
N LEU A 109 20.07 4.84 -15.27
CA LEU A 109 20.13 3.38 -15.36
C LEU A 109 19.62 2.90 -16.72
N LEU A 110 18.48 3.42 -17.17
CA LEU A 110 17.93 3.17 -18.51
C LEU A 110 18.97 3.49 -19.61
N ALA A 111 19.53 4.70 -19.57
CA ALA A 111 20.51 5.14 -20.56
C ALA A 111 21.78 4.29 -20.54
N SER A 112 22.27 3.93 -19.34
CA SER A 112 23.45 3.08 -19.19
C SER A 112 23.23 1.69 -19.80
N ILE A 113 22.07 1.07 -19.56
CA ILE A 113 21.70 -0.24 -20.13
C ILE A 113 21.65 -0.18 -21.65
N VAL A 114 20.97 0.82 -22.21
CA VAL A 114 20.82 0.96 -23.66
C VAL A 114 22.18 1.19 -24.32
N LEU A 115 22.97 2.12 -23.79
CA LEU A 115 24.30 2.44 -24.32
C LEU A 115 25.25 1.23 -24.27
N LEU A 116 25.32 0.54 -23.13
CA LEU A 116 26.14 -0.67 -22.97
C LEU A 116 25.74 -1.76 -23.96
N THR A 117 24.44 -1.95 -24.15
CA THR A 117 23.95 -3.01 -25.04
C THR A 117 24.22 -2.68 -26.50
N VAL A 118 24.02 -1.42 -26.91
CA VAL A 118 24.37 -0.95 -28.27
C VAL A 118 25.87 -1.12 -28.53
N PHE A 119 26.74 -0.70 -27.59
CA PHE A 119 28.18 -0.93 -27.73
C PHE A 119 28.53 -2.42 -27.80
N SER A 120 27.89 -3.26 -26.99
CA SER A 120 28.10 -4.71 -27.01
C SER A 120 27.75 -5.31 -28.36
N MET A 121 26.62 -4.92 -28.95
CA MET A 121 26.17 -5.38 -30.26
C MET A 121 27.08 -4.90 -31.40
N ILE A 122 27.57 -3.65 -31.34
CA ILE A 122 28.54 -3.14 -32.31
C ILE A 122 29.84 -3.95 -32.24
N LEU A 123 30.33 -4.24 -31.03
CA LEU A 123 31.53 -5.07 -30.84
C LEU A 123 31.35 -6.50 -31.37
N GLU A 124 30.17 -7.09 -31.16
CA GLU A 124 29.80 -8.41 -31.69
C GLU A 124 29.75 -8.41 -33.23
N THR A 125 29.24 -7.34 -33.84
CA THR A 125 29.14 -7.20 -35.30
C THR A 125 30.52 -6.97 -35.94
N LEU A 126 31.38 -6.17 -35.30
CA LEU A 126 32.77 -6.01 -35.72
C LEU A 126 33.53 -7.33 -35.60
N GLN A 127 33.29 -8.09 -34.52
CA GLN A 127 33.90 -9.40 -34.32
C GLN A 127 33.62 -10.35 -35.49
N SER A 128 32.36 -10.47 -35.93
CA SER A 128 31.96 -11.43 -36.97
C SER A 128 32.64 -11.19 -38.32
N SER A 129 33.21 -9.99 -38.51
CA SER A 129 33.97 -9.59 -39.70
C SER A 129 35.48 -9.87 -39.61
N PHE A 130 36.01 -10.29 -38.46
CA PHE A 130 37.44 -10.60 -38.26
C PHE A 130 37.69 -12.10 -38.09
N GLU A 131 38.69 -12.62 -38.80
CA GLU A 131 39.09 -14.04 -38.81
C GLU A 131 39.59 -14.55 -37.43
N LYS A 132 40.12 -13.65 -36.58
CA LYS A 132 40.56 -13.94 -35.19
C LYS A 132 39.51 -13.48 -34.16
N ASN A 133 38.51 -14.31 -33.93
CA ASN A 133 37.36 -14.08 -33.04
C ASN A 133 37.68 -13.86 -31.54
N THR A 134 38.93 -14.01 -31.07
CA THR A 134 39.22 -14.11 -29.62
C THR A 134 39.21 -12.76 -28.87
N VAL A 135 39.75 -11.69 -29.46
CA VAL A 135 39.87 -10.38 -28.77
C VAL A 135 38.51 -9.70 -28.62
N SER A 136 37.66 -9.74 -29.67
CA SER A 136 36.32 -9.15 -29.60
C SER A 136 35.33 -10.01 -28.79
N LYS A 137 35.52 -11.34 -28.71
CA LYS A 137 34.78 -12.21 -27.77
C LYS A 137 34.98 -11.79 -26.32
N LEU A 138 36.21 -11.43 -25.96
CA LEU A 138 36.52 -10.93 -24.62
C LEU A 138 35.81 -9.61 -24.35
N GLY A 139 35.81 -8.67 -25.32
CA GLY A 139 35.11 -7.39 -25.20
C GLY A 139 33.59 -7.51 -24.99
N TYR A 140 32.93 -8.33 -25.82
CA TYR A 140 31.50 -8.64 -25.65
C TYR A 140 31.22 -9.27 -24.28
N SER A 141 32.04 -10.23 -23.86
CA SER A 141 31.87 -10.93 -22.57
C SER A 141 32.01 -9.98 -21.38
N ILE A 142 32.95 -9.01 -21.43
CA ILE A 142 33.13 -8.01 -20.37
C ILE A 142 31.91 -7.09 -20.30
N ALA A 143 31.43 -6.57 -21.43
CA ALA A 143 30.27 -5.68 -21.45
C ALA A 143 28.99 -6.40 -20.96
N TYR A 144 28.83 -7.67 -21.33
CA TYR A 144 27.76 -8.51 -20.83
C TYR A 144 27.85 -8.78 -19.32
N LEU A 145 29.06 -8.97 -18.78
CA LEU A 145 29.28 -9.14 -17.35
C LEU A 145 28.93 -7.86 -16.56
N VAL A 146 29.28 -6.68 -17.08
CA VAL A 146 28.87 -5.39 -16.50
C VAL A 146 27.33 -5.26 -16.46
N MET A 147 26.66 -5.64 -17.55
CA MET A 147 25.20 -5.66 -17.63
C MET A 147 24.57 -6.57 -16.56
N ILE A 148 25.16 -7.73 -16.32
CA ILE A 148 24.73 -8.66 -15.28
C ILE A 148 24.92 -8.07 -13.88
N ILE A 149 26.04 -7.40 -13.62
CA ILE A 149 26.27 -6.75 -12.32
C ILE A 149 25.20 -5.68 -12.07
N LEU A 150 24.89 -4.86 -13.08
CA LEU A 150 23.82 -3.86 -12.99
C LEU A 150 22.46 -4.51 -12.72
N ALA A 151 22.14 -5.59 -13.43
CA ALA A 151 20.92 -6.36 -13.24
C ALA A 151 20.76 -6.91 -11.81
N ILE A 152 21.78 -7.59 -11.30
CA ILE A 152 21.77 -8.18 -9.96
C ILE A 152 21.66 -7.09 -8.91
N ASN A 153 22.37 -5.98 -9.07
CA ASN A 153 22.30 -4.84 -8.15
C ASN A 153 20.88 -4.26 -8.11
N SER A 154 20.29 -3.95 -9.26
CA SER A 154 18.91 -3.44 -9.34
C SER A 154 17.89 -4.38 -8.73
N PHE A 155 18.05 -5.68 -8.95
CA PHE A 155 17.16 -6.68 -8.35
C PHE A 155 17.33 -6.75 -6.82
N SER A 156 18.57 -6.68 -6.32
CA SER A 156 18.86 -6.61 -4.89
C SER A 156 18.26 -5.34 -4.26
N VAL A 157 18.39 -4.20 -4.92
CA VAL A 157 17.76 -2.92 -4.51
C VAL A 157 16.25 -3.06 -4.45
N ALA A 158 15.61 -3.70 -5.44
CA ALA A 158 14.16 -3.92 -5.45
C ALA A 158 13.69 -4.82 -4.29
N ILE A 159 14.41 -5.91 -3.99
CA ILE A 159 14.15 -6.72 -2.79
C ILE A 159 14.35 -5.88 -1.53
N GLY A 160 15.36 -5.01 -1.49
CA GLY A 160 15.61 -4.06 -0.41
C GLY A 160 14.42 -3.13 -0.16
N TYR A 161 13.84 -2.55 -1.22
CA TYR A 161 12.63 -1.73 -1.12
C TYR A 161 11.44 -2.52 -0.59
N ALA A 162 11.22 -3.74 -1.09
CA ALA A 162 10.13 -4.59 -0.63
C ALA A 162 10.30 -4.99 0.85
N LYS A 163 11.52 -5.36 1.25
CA LYS A 163 11.89 -5.65 2.63
C LYS A 163 11.67 -4.46 3.55
N GLY A 164 12.22 -3.29 3.21
CA GLY A 164 12.05 -2.07 4.00
C GLY A 164 10.56 -1.71 4.19
N ALA A 165 9.76 -1.83 3.13
CA ALA A 165 8.33 -1.59 3.16
C ALA A 165 7.59 -2.59 4.07
N ILE A 166 7.87 -3.89 3.93
CA ILE A 166 7.23 -4.93 4.75
C ILE A 166 7.57 -4.76 6.23
N THR A 167 8.84 -4.51 6.56
CA THR A 167 9.23 -4.20 7.95
C THR A 167 8.52 -2.96 8.47
N SER A 168 8.50 -1.86 7.71
CA SER A 168 7.81 -0.64 8.13
C SER A 168 6.32 -0.87 8.36
N MET A 169 5.67 -1.69 7.53
CA MET A 169 4.27 -2.06 7.72
C MET A 169 4.05 -2.99 8.93
N ILE A 170 4.97 -3.93 9.21
CA ILE A 170 4.94 -4.77 10.41
C ILE A 170 5.05 -3.91 11.66
N ASP A 171 6.03 -3.01 11.70
CA ASP A 171 6.27 -2.14 12.85
C ASP A 171 5.09 -1.17 13.06
N PHE A 172 4.52 -0.66 11.96
CA PHE A 172 3.29 0.12 12.01
C PHE A 172 2.10 -0.68 12.54
N MET A 173 1.93 -1.93 12.09
CA MET A 173 0.88 -2.83 12.61
C MET A 173 1.04 -3.04 14.12
N LEU A 174 2.27 -3.24 14.62
CA LEU A 174 2.52 -3.40 16.05
C LEU A 174 2.19 -2.13 16.87
N ALA A 175 2.30 -0.94 16.27
CA ALA A 175 1.91 0.31 16.90
C ALA A 175 0.38 0.55 16.88
N VAL A 176 -0.29 0.25 15.77
CA VAL A 176 -1.72 0.54 15.58
C VAL A 176 -2.65 -0.54 16.16
N VAL A 177 -2.23 -1.80 16.22
CA VAL A 177 -3.05 -2.91 16.72
C VAL A 177 -3.48 -2.70 18.18
N PRO A 178 -2.58 -2.37 19.14
CA PRO A 178 -2.97 -2.09 20.52
C PRO A 178 -3.99 -0.94 20.64
N LEU A 179 -3.83 0.08 19.80
CA LEU A 179 -4.72 1.24 19.72
C LEU A 179 -6.14 0.82 19.32
N LEU A 180 -6.25 0.04 18.24
CA LEU A 180 -7.52 -0.47 17.73
C LEU A 180 -8.19 -1.45 18.69
N LEU A 181 -7.40 -2.26 19.39
CA LEU A 181 -7.92 -3.18 20.41
C LEU A 181 -8.40 -2.44 21.67
N THR A 182 -7.74 -1.36 22.07
CA THR A 182 -8.18 -0.52 23.19
C THR A 182 -9.51 0.16 22.85
N LEU A 183 -9.66 0.65 21.62
CA LEU A 183 -10.94 1.16 21.13
C LEU A 183 -12.02 0.07 21.16
N LEU A 184 -11.72 -1.12 20.65
CA LEU A 184 -12.63 -2.26 20.62
C LEU A 184 -13.03 -2.71 22.05
N ALA A 185 -12.10 -2.67 23.01
CA ALA A 185 -12.37 -2.92 24.43
C ALA A 185 -13.28 -1.86 25.05
N SER A 186 -13.06 -0.57 24.75
CA SER A 186 -13.87 0.54 25.25
C SER A 186 -15.33 0.46 24.79
N MET A 187 -15.56 -0.21 23.66
CA MET A 187 -16.88 -0.46 23.08
C MET A 187 -17.55 -1.72 23.67
N GLY A 188 -16.92 -2.36 24.66
CA GLY A 188 -17.46 -3.51 25.39
C GLY A 188 -17.12 -4.87 24.79
N ASN A 189 -16.32 -4.93 23.72
CA ASN A 189 -16.02 -6.18 23.02
C ASN A 189 -14.74 -6.87 23.54
N LEU A 190 -14.73 -7.22 24.83
CA LEU A 190 -13.57 -7.82 25.50
C LEU A 190 -13.20 -9.21 24.94
N THR A 191 -14.20 -10.00 24.51
CA THR A 191 -13.98 -11.33 23.93
C THR A 191 -13.23 -11.27 22.61
N SER A 192 -13.62 -10.37 21.68
CA SER A 192 -12.87 -10.21 20.43
C SER A 192 -11.47 -9.66 20.67
N VAL A 193 -11.25 -8.78 21.65
CA VAL A 193 -9.89 -8.29 21.98
C VAL A 193 -8.97 -9.45 22.40
N ALA A 194 -9.44 -10.34 23.28
CA ALA A 194 -8.65 -11.44 23.80
C ALA A 194 -8.16 -12.40 22.69
N ILE A 195 -8.94 -12.55 21.62
CA ILE A 195 -8.62 -13.43 20.49
C ILE A 195 -7.82 -12.69 19.41
N LEU A 196 -8.23 -11.48 19.03
CA LEU A 196 -7.62 -10.71 17.94
C LEU A 196 -6.20 -10.25 18.28
N HIS A 197 -5.91 -9.94 19.54
CA HIS A 197 -4.58 -9.48 19.95
C HIS A 197 -3.46 -10.50 19.60
N PRO A 198 -3.45 -11.73 20.15
CA PRO A 198 -2.42 -12.71 19.81
C PRO A 198 -2.50 -13.14 18.34
N LEU A 199 -3.69 -13.20 17.74
CA LEU A 199 -3.83 -13.63 16.35
C LEU A 199 -3.17 -12.66 15.37
N ILE A 200 -3.48 -11.36 15.46
CA ILE A 200 -2.97 -10.38 14.51
C ILE A 200 -1.46 -10.25 14.67
N VAL A 201 -0.96 -10.21 15.91
CA VAL A 201 0.49 -10.19 16.17
C VAL A 201 1.18 -11.42 15.59
N PHE A 202 0.59 -12.61 15.76
CA PHE A 202 1.10 -13.84 15.17
C PHE A 202 1.10 -13.79 13.64
N MET A 203 0.01 -13.36 13.02
CA MET A 203 -0.13 -13.28 11.57
C MET A 203 0.85 -12.28 10.95
N VAL A 204 0.98 -11.08 11.53
CA VAL A 204 1.88 -10.04 11.04
C VAL A 204 3.34 -10.53 11.04
N ASN A 205 3.78 -11.15 12.14
CA ASN A 205 5.14 -11.69 12.24
C ASN A 205 5.35 -12.92 11.34
N SER A 206 4.34 -13.80 11.25
CA SER A 206 4.40 -14.99 10.40
C SER A 206 4.52 -14.63 8.92
N VAL A 207 3.75 -13.64 8.45
CA VAL A 207 3.81 -13.15 7.06
C VAL A 207 5.17 -12.54 6.76
N GLY A 208 5.69 -11.68 7.65
CA GLY A 208 7.03 -11.11 7.50
C GLY A 208 8.11 -12.19 7.40
N THR A 209 8.09 -13.13 8.35
CA THR A 209 9.05 -14.25 8.40
C THR A 209 8.95 -15.12 7.15
N ALA A 210 7.74 -15.44 6.72
CA ALA A 210 7.49 -16.24 5.53
C ALA A 210 8.07 -15.60 4.27
N ILE A 211 7.88 -14.28 4.11
CA ILE A 211 8.42 -13.54 2.98
C ILE A 211 9.96 -13.53 3.03
N TYR A 212 10.55 -13.26 4.21
CA TYR A 212 12.00 -13.13 4.35
C TYR A 212 12.76 -14.43 4.20
N ILE A 213 12.23 -15.53 4.73
CA ILE A 213 12.94 -16.81 4.77
C ILE A 213 12.68 -17.63 3.50
N PHE A 214 11.47 -17.53 2.91
CA PHE A 214 11.09 -18.37 1.79
C PHE A 214 10.94 -17.58 0.49
N VAL A 215 10.06 -16.58 0.44
CA VAL A 215 9.66 -15.94 -0.83
C VAL A 215 10.82 -15.17 -1.46
N PHE A 216 11.43 -14.21 -0.75
CA PHE A 216 12.49 -13.39 -1.33
C PHE A 216 13.77 -14.17 -1.69
N PRO A 217 14.27 -15.10 -0.84
CA PRO A 217 15.41 -15.93 -1.22
C PRO A 217 15.13 -16.77 -2.47
N LEU A 218 13.94 -17.38 -2.59
CA LEU A 218 13.58 -18.15 -3.79
C LEU A 218 13.50 -17.28 -5.05
N LEU A 219 12.92 -16.08 -4.98
CA LEU A 219 12.91 -15.13 -6.10
C LEU A 219 14.32 -14.66 -6.47
N PHE A 220 15.18 -14.46 -5.49
CA PHE A 220 16.59 -14.10 -5.71
C PHE A 220 17.36 -15.22 -6.42
N PHE A 221 17.30 -16.45 -5.90
CA PHE A 221 17.94 -17.59 -6.54
C PHE A 221 17.38 -17.87 -7.93
N SER A 222 16.06 -17.77 -8.12
CA SER A 222 15.44 -17.87 -9.43
C SER A 222 16.02 -16.85 -10.41
N THR A 223 16.16 -15.59 -10.00
CA THR A 223 16.71 -14.53 -10.85
C THR A 223 18.17 -14.77 -11.20
N VAL A 224 19.00 -15.14 -10.23
CA VAL A 224 20.41 -15.48 -10.47
C VAL A 224 20.52 -16.66 -11.44
N LEU A 225 19.74 -17.73 -11.25
CA LEU A 225 19.74 -18.88 -12.15
C LEU A 225 19.26 -18.53 -13.56
N HIS A 226 18.26 -17.66 -13.69
CA HIS A 226 17.84 -17.16 -15.00
C HIS A 226 18.97 -16.43 -15.72
N ILE A 227 19.70 -15.55 -15.00
CA ILE A 227 20.85 -14.83 -15.55
C ILE A 227 21.94 -15.83 -15.96
N VAL A 228 22.30 -16.78 -15.11
CA VAL A 228 23.31 -17.81 -15.42
C VAL A 228 22.89 -18.63 -16.66
N SER A 229 21.61 -18.95 -16.77
CA SER A 229 21.05 -19.67 -17.92
C SER A 229 21.13 -18.84 -19.22
N SER A 230 21.05 -17.52 -19.13
CA SER A 230 21.25 -16.61 -20.27
C SER A 230 22.72 -16.46 -20.68
N ILE A 231 23.68 -16.83 -19.84
CA ILE A 231 25.12 -16.83 -20.18
C ILE A 231 25.53 -18.12 -20.90
N SER A 232 24.88 -19.23 -20.57
CA SER A 232 25.29 -20.57 -20.97
C SER A 232 24.49 -21.07 -22.18
N ASP A 233 25.16 -21.21 -23.32
CA ASP A 233 24.55 -21.82 -24.52
C ASP A 233 24.34 -23.34 -24.37
N LYS A 234 25.16 -24.02 -23.55
CA LYS A 234 25.17 -25.49 -23.42
C LYS A 234 24.39 -26.02 -22.22
N TYR A 235 24.47 -25.34 -21.08
CA TYR A 235 23.86 -25.79 -19.82
C TYR A 235 22.84 -24.77 -19.34
N LYS A 236 21.57 -24.96 -19.73
CA LYS A 236 20.46 -24.09 -19.34
C LYS A 236 19.82 -24.60 -18.06
N VAL A 237 19.77 -23.74 -17.04
CA VAL A 237 19.08 -23.98 -15.76
C VAL A 237 17.74 -23.23 -15.68
N THR A 238 17.21 -22.77 -16.82
CA THR A 238 15.97 -22.00 -16.92
C THR A 238 14.79 -22.70 -16.26
N GLN A 239 14.68 -24.03 -16.39
CA GLN A 239 13.55 -24.77 -15.79
C GLN A 239 13.63 -24.82 -14.28
N LEU A 240 14.83 -24.96 -13.71
CA LEU A 240 15.02 -24.87 -12.27
C LEU A 240 14.72 -23.45 -11.77
N ALA A 241 15.18 -22.43 -12.50
CA ALA A 241 14.90 -21.03 -12.19
C ALA A 241 13.38 -20.76 -12.18
N ASN A 242 12.65 -21.25 -13.18
CA ASN A 242 11.20 -21.17 -13.26
C ASN A 242 10.52 -21.93 -12.10
N LEU A 243 11.00 -23.13 -11.77
CA LEU A 243 10.45 -23.93 -10.68
C LEU A 243 10.56 -23.19 -9.33
N LEU A 244 11.74 -22.64 -9.00
CA LEU A 244 11.92 -21.87 -7.76
C LEU A 244 10.99 -20.66 -7.70
N ARG A 245 10.79 -19.96 -8.83
CA ARG A 245 9.86 -18.84 -8.94
C ARG A 245 8.42 -19.27 -8.70
N THR A 246 8.00 -20.36 -9.35
CA THR A 246 6.64 -20.92 -9.21
C THR A 246 6.39 -21.37 -7.79
N ILE A 247 7.35 -22.04 -7.13
CA ILE A 247 7.26 -22.41 -5.72
C ILE A 247 7.12 -21.16 -4.85
N SER A 248 7.93 -20.13 -5.10
CA SER A 248 7.88 -18.87 -4.36
C SER A 248 6.50 -18.20 -4.43
N ILE A 249 5.91 -18.11 -5.63
CA ILE A 249 4.60 -17.49 -5.83
C ILE A 249 3.49 -18.39 -5.28
N GLY A 250 3.63 -19.71 -5.43
CA GLY A 250 2.72 -20.69 -4.85
C GLY A 250 2.68 -20.59 -3.31
N LEU A 251 3.83 -20.51 -2.67
CA LEU A 251 3.95 -20.28 -1.22
C LEU A 251 3.29 -18.97 -0.82
N LEU A 252 3.55 -17.88 -1.54
CA LEU A 252 2.88 -16.59 -1.29
C LEU A 252 1.35 -16.73 -1.38
N GLY A 253 0.83 -17.41 -2.40
CA GLY A 253 -0.60 -17.65 -2.56
C GLY A 253 -1.20 -18.49 -1.42
N VAL A 254 -0.48 -19.50 -0.95
CA VAL A 254 -0.86 -20.28 0.23
C VAL A 254 -0.92 -19.39 1.47
N PHE A 255 0.08 -18.55 1.71
CA PHE A 255 0.08 -17.62 2.84
C PHE A 255 -1.08 -16.63 2.79
N VAL A 256 -1.37 -16.03 1.63
CA VAL A 256 -2.56 -15.17 1.44
C VAL A 256 -3.84 -15.95 1.77
N THR A 257 -3.96 -17.17 1.27
CA THR A 257 -5.16 -17.99 1.49
C THR A 257 -5.35 -18.36 2.96
N VAL A 258 -4.28 -18.78 3.65
CA VAL A 258 -4.31 -19.09 5.08
C VAL A 258 -4.65 -17.86 5.90
N PHE A 259 -4.03 -16.72 5.58
CA PHE A 259 -4.29 -15.45 6.24
C PHE A 259 -5.76 -15.06 6.11
N LEU A 260 -6.31 -15.11 4.90
CA LEU A 260 -7.74 -14.85 4.65
C LEU A 260 -8.65 -15.86 5.36
N ALA A 261 -8.31 -17.14 5.36
CA ALA A 261 -9.11 -18.17 6.02
C ALA A 261 -9.20 -17.92 7.52
N VAL A 262 -8.07 -17.65 8.17
CA VAL A 262 -7.99 -17.33 9.60
C VAL A 262 -8.81 -16.08 9.93
N ILE A 263 -8.66 -15.04 9.10
CA ILE A 263 -9.34 -13.77 9.30
C ILE A 263 -10.85 -13.87 9.07
N SER A 264 -11.29 -14.59 8.03
CA SER A 264 -12.72 -14.79 7.73
C SER A 264 -13.45 -15.59 8.82
N ILE A 265 -12.80 -16.61 9.39
CA ILE A 265 -13.36 -17.39 10.51
C ILE A 265 -13.63 -16.47 11.71
N GLN A 266 -12.73 -15.53 12.00
CA GLN A 266 -12.87 -14.64 13.16
C GLN A 266 -13.74 -13.40 12.90
N GLY A 267 -13.70 -12.83 11.69
CA GLY A 267 -14.57 -11.73 11.28
C GLY A 267 -16.04 -12.13 11.25
N GLY A 268 -16.34 -13.41 10.95
CA GLY A 268 -17.69 -13.97 11.05
C GLY A 268 -18.09 -14.36 12.48
N ALA A 269 -17.16 -14.82 13.32
CA ALA A 269 -17.44 -15.34 14.66
C ALA A 269 -18.07 -14.31 15.63
N GLY A 270 -17.81 -13.01 15.45
CA GLY A 270 -18.48 -11.96 16.22
C GLY A 270 -19.99 -11.85 15.98
N ALA A 271 -20.50 -12.41 14.88
CA ALA A 271 -21.92 -12.47 14.56
C ALA A 271 -22.59 -13.80 14.96
N ILE A 272 -21.82 -14.80 15.42
CA ILE A 272 -22.34 -16.16 15.69
C ILE A 272 -22.77 -16.33 17.17
N THR A 273 -22.64 -15.29 18.01
CA THR A 273 -23.27 -15.31 19.34
C THR A 273 -24.79 -15.15 19.28
N ASP A 274 -25.38 -14.74 18.13
CA ASP A 274 -26.84 -14.59 17.93
C ASP A 274 -27.48 -15.66 17.01
N GLY A 275 -26.97 -16.89 17.02
CA GLY A 275 -27.84 -18.05 16.76
C GLY A 275 -28.34 -18.27 15.32
N VAL A 276 -27.49 -18.18 14.30
CA VAL A 276 -27.78 -18.78 12.98
C VAL A 276 -26.58 -19.60 12.48
N THR A 277 -26.29 -20.66 13.20
CA THR A 277 -25.10 -21.51 13.06
C THR A 277 -25.13 -22.48 11.87
N LEU A 278 -26.08 -22.39 10.92
CA LEU A 278 -26.32 -23.49 9.97
C LEU A 278 -26.35 -23.15 8.47
N ARG A 279 -26.01 -21.92 8.05
CA ARG A 279 -25.91 -21.59 6.60
C ARG A 279 -24.52 -21.25 6.08
N THR A 280 -23.52 -21.04 6.93
CA THR A 280 -22.14 -20.74 6.50
C THR A 280 -21.36 -21.97 6.06
N ALA A 281 -21.71 -23.17 6.56
CA ALA A 281 -21.06 -24.42 6.14
C ALA A 281 -21.24 -24.69 4.63
N LYS A 282 -22.32 -24.22 4.00
CA LYS A 282 -22.54 -24.37 2.55
C LYS A 282 -21.73 -23.41 1.67
N TYR A 283 -21.09 -22.39 2.24
CA TYR A 283 -20.17 -21.51 1.51
C TYR A 283 -18.72 -22.04 1.48
N ILE A 284 -18.42 -23.10 2.25
CA ILE A 284 -17.04 -23.57 2.47
C ILE A 284 -16.65 -24.75 1.56
N THR A 285 -17.60 -25.43 0.91
CA THR A 285 -17.28 -26.66 0.13
C THR A 285 -16.83 -26.40 -1.32
N GLY A 286 -16.93 -25.18 -1.84
CA GLY A 286 -16.82 -24.99 -3.30
C GLY A 286 -15.42 -24.78 -3.89
N ASN A 287 -14.43 -24.26 -3.15
CA ASN A 287 -13.53 -23.34 -3.84
C ASN A 287 -12.14 -23.10 -3.20
N PHE A 288 -11.53 -24.16 -2.64
CA PHE A 288 -10.16 -24.22 -2.09
C PHE A 288 -9.04 -24.16 -3.18
N VAL A 289 -9.23 -23.36 -4.23
CA VAL A 289 -8.22 -23.12 -5.26
C VAL A 289 -7.96 -21.61 -5.34
N PRO A 290 -6.69 -21.16 -5.34
CA PRO A 290 -6.35 -19.74 -5.45
C PRO A 290 -6.71 -19.26 -6.85
N VAL A 291 -7.93 -18.76 -7.02
CA VAL A 291 -8.35 -18.09 -8.25
C VAL A 291 -8.08 -16.60 -8.03
N VAL A 292 -7.06 -16.09 -8.70
CA VAL A 292 -6.62 -14.68 -8.64
C VAL A 292 -7.79 -13.69 -8.74
N GLY A 293 -8.92 -14.04 -9.38
CA GLY A 293 -10.13 -13.23 -9.45
C GLY A 293 -10.94 -13.07 -8.15
N ARG A 294 -10.95 -14.04 -7.22
CA ARG A 294 -11.72 -13.93 -5.96
C ARG A 294 -11.09 -12.95 -4.99
N LEU A 295 -9.75 -12.91 -4.92
CA LEU A 295 -9.00 -11.95 -4.09
C LEU A 295 -9.33 -10.50 -4.45
N PHE A 296 -9.47 -10.18 -5.75
CA PHE A 296 -9.84 -8.82 -6.19
C PHE A 296 -11.28 -8.49 -5.83
N SER A 297 -12.22 -9.43 -5.98
CA SER A 297 -13.62 -9.23 -5.61
C SER A 297 -13.77 -9.02 -4.11
N ASP A 298 -13.18 -9.90 -3.31
CA ASP A 298 -13.24 -9.87 -1.84
C ASP A 298 -12.53 -8.63 -1.27
N ALA A 299 -11.38 -8.25 -1.85
CA ALA A 299 -10.68 -7.02 -1.49
C ALA A 299 -11.51 -5.77 -1.84
N SER A 300 -12.12 -5.72 -3.02
CA SER A 300 -12.95 -4.59 -3.45
C SER A 300 -14.19 -4.42 -2.57
N GLU A 301 -14.90 -5.51 -2.27
CA GLU A 301 -16.04 -5.49 -1.34
C GLU A 301 -15.62 -5.04 0.06
N THR A 302 -14.45 -5.51 0.53
CA THR A 302 -13.90 -5.11 1.83
C THR A 302 -13.52 -3.62 1.87
N VAL A 303 -12.92 -3.07 0.81
CA VAL A 303 -12.61 -1.64 0.68
C VAL A 303 -13.86 -0.77 0.68
N ILE A 304 -14.90 -1.19 -0.06
CA ILE A 304 -16.19 -0.48 -0.13
C ILE A 304 -16.90 -0.54 1.22
N GLY A 305 -16.88 -1.71 1.88
CA GLY A 305 -17.39 -1.88 3.24
C GLY A 305 -16.68 -0.99 4.24
N ALA A 306 -15.35 -0.93 4.20
CA ALA A 306 -14.54 -0.05 5.06
C ALA A 306 -14.92 1.43 4.88
N SER A 307 -15.20 1.85 3.65
CA SER A 307 -15.52 3.24 3.31
C SER A 307 -16.88 3.70 3.86
N LEU A 308 -17.82 2.78 4.12
CA LEU A 308 -19.15 3.09 4.65
C LEU A 308 -19.20 3.10 6.20
N LEU A 309 -18.18 2.57 6.88
CA LEU A 309 -18.12 2.45 8.34
C LEU A 309 -17.47 3.70 9.00
N VAL A 310 -17.97 4.89 8.64
CA VAL A 310 -17.41 6.25 8.90
C VAL A 310 -17.47 6.69 10.38
N LYS A 311 -17.11 5.84 11.35
CA LYS A 311 -17.06 6.21 12.78
C LYS A 311 -15.73 5.89 13.48
N ASN A 312 -14.77 5.27 12.79
CA ASN A 312 -13.45 4.93 13.34
C ASN A 312 -12.32 5.69 12.64
N ALA A 313 -12.07 6.93 13.07
CA ALA A 313 -11.05 7.82 12.52
C ALA A 313 -9.62 7.22 12.57
N ILE A 314 -9.31 6.54 13.68
CA ILE A 314 -8.01 5.93 13.92
C ILE A 314 -7.77 4.76 12.98
N GLY A 315 -8.76 3.88 12.81
CA GLY A 315 -8.68 2.77 11.87
C GLY A 315 -8.57 3.23 10.42
N LEU A 316 -9.36 4.22 10.01
CA LEU A 316 -9.31 4.77 8.65
C LEU A 316 -7.94 5.42 8.36
N THR A 317 -7.41 6.16 9.32
CA THR A 317 -6.06 6.73 9.26
C THR A 317 -5.01 5.62 9.16
N GLY A 318 -5.15 4.55 9.94
CA GLY A 318 -4.25 3.40 9.87
C GLY A 318 -4.26 2.70 8.50
N VAL A 319 -5.43 2.54 7.90
CA VAL A 319 -5.58 2.03 6.53
C VAL A 319 -4.86 2.92 5.53
N ALA A 320 -5.07 4.24 5.60
CA ALA A 320 -4.42 5.20 4.69
C ALA A 320 -2.89 5.14 4.81
N ILE A 321 -2.37 5.10 6.05
CA ILE A 321 -0.92 5.00 6.31
C ILE A 321 -0.34 3.71 5.74
N ILE A 322 -0.96 2.54 5.97
CA ILE A 322 -0.50 1.27 5.39
C ILE A 322 -0.48 1.32 3.86
N MET A 323 -1.53 1.88 3.26
CA MET A 323 -1.62 1.98 1.81
C MET A 323 -0.47 2.83 1.26
N LEU A 324 -0.12 3.94 1.91
CA LEU A 324 1.01 4.78 1.51
C LEU A 324 2.37 4.08 1.74
N LEU A 325 2.57 3.42 2.88
CA LEU A 325 3.78 2.63 3.18
C LEU A 325 4.02 1.53 2.14
N CYS A 326 2.95 0.95 1.59
CA CYS A 326 3.05 -0.02 0.52
C CYS A 326 3.23 0.63 -0.86
N ALA A 327 2.49 1.70 -1.15
CA ALA A 327 2.42 2.29 -2.50
C ALA A 327 3.75 2.89 -2.96
N PHE A 328 4.43 3.70 -2.13
CA PHE A 328 5.67 4.36 -2.56
C PHE A 328 6.79 3.36 -2.90
N PRO A 329 7.10 2.35 -2.07
CA PRO A 329 8.11 1.34 -2.42
C PRO A 329 7.67 0.46 -3.59
N ALA A 330 6.37 0.15 -3.69
CA ALA A 330 5.84 -0.61 -4.82
C ALA A 330 6.03 0.11 -6.16
N ILE A 331 5.85 1.44 -6.18
CA ILE A 331 6.12 2.27 -7.35
C ILE A 331 7.61 2.24 -7.72
N LYS A 332 8.54 2.32 -6.76
CA LYS A 332 9.99 2.19 -7.05
C LYS A 332 10.31 0.88 -7.76
N ILE A 333 9.76 -0.24 -7.26
CA ILE A 333 9.95 -1.57 -7.86
C ILE A 333 9.34 -1.63 -9.26
N LEU A 334 8.14 -1.08 -9.44
CA LEU A 334 7.45 -1.03 -10.73
C LEU A 334 8.21 -0.20 -11.76
N THR A 335 8.76 0.96 -11.35
CA THR A 335 9.58 1.81 -12.20
C THR A 335 10.84 1.07 -12.68
N LEU A 336 11.52 0.34 -11.79
CA LEU A 336 12.67 -0.47 -12.19
C LEU A 336 12.24 -1.59 -13.17
N ALA A 337 11.16 -2.31 -12.87
CA ALA A 337 10.63 -3.34 -13.77
C ALA A 337 10.29 -2.77 -15.16
N PHE A 338 9.71 -1.56 -15.20
CA PHE A 338 9.40 -0.84 -16.42
C PHE A 338 10.67 -0.47 -17.19
N ILE A 339 11.69 0.08 -16.52
CA ILE A 339 12.97 0.44 -17.14
C ILE A 339 13.62 -0.76 -17.82
N TYR A 340 13.70 -1.91 -17.16
CA TYR A 340 14.30 -3.12 -17.74
C TYR A 340 13.52 -3.65 -18.95
N ASN A 341 12.18 -3.68 -18.88
CA ASN A 341 11.35 -4.11 -20.00
C ASN A 341 11.39 -3.11 -21.17
N LEU A 342 11.42 -1.80 -20.87
CA LEU A 342 11.53 -0.75 -21.87
C LEU A 342 12.89 -0.80 -22.57
N SER A 343 13.99 -0.98 -21.82
CA SER A 343 15.31 -1.20 -22.41
C SER A 343 15.31 -2.39 -23.36
N ALA A 344 14.77 -3.54 -22.92
CA ALA A 344 14.68 -4.73 -23.77
C ALA A 344 13.91 -4.45 -25.08
N ALA A 345 12.78 -3.74 -24.99
CA ALA A 345 11.96 -3.38 -26.15
C ALA A 345 12.65 -2.39 -27.11
N ILE A 346 13.37 -1.39 -26.59
CA ILE A 346 14.12 -0.42 -27.39
C ILE A 346 15.28 -1.08 -28.14
N ILE A 347 15.91 -2.06 -27.50
CA ILE A 347 17.09 -2.74 -28.04
C ILE A 347 16.71 -3.84 -29.05
N GLN A 348 15.52 -4.45 -28.91
CA GLN A 348 15.07 -5.57 -29.75
C GLN A 348 15.19 -5.36 -31.28
N PRO A 349 14.94 -4.17 -31.87
CA PRO A 349 15.12 -3.94 -33.31
C PRO A 349 16.56 -4.08 -33.80
N LEU A 350 17.55 -4.02 -32.91
CA LEU A 350 18.97 -4.13 -33.24
C LEU A 350 19.43 -5.60 -33.42
N GLY A 351 18.56 -6.57 -33.16
CA GLY A 351 18.83 -7.99 -33.29
C GLY A 351 18.43 -8.77 -32.03
N ASP A 352 18.26 -10.08 -32.16
CA ASP A 352 17.98 -10.96 -31.02
C ASP A 352 19.29 -11.38 -30.35
N ASN A 353 19.44 -11.11 -29.05
CA ASN A 353 20.65 -11.48 -28.31
C ASN A 353 20.33 -11.88 -26.85
N PRO A 354 21.25 -12.60 -26.18
CA PRO A 354 21.07 -13.02 -24.80
C PRO A 354 20.85 -11.87 -23.80
N ILE A 355 21.32 -10.66 -24.12
CA ILE A 355 21.19 -9.46 -23.28
C ILE A 355 19.72 -9.04 -23.20
N ILE A 356 19.00 -8.99 -24.33
CA ILE A 356 17.57 -8.65 -24.36
C ILE A 356 16.76 -9.65 -23.54
N ALA A 357 17.03 -10.95 -23.71
CA ALA A 357 16.36 -12.01 -22.95
C ALA A 357 16.64 -11.90 -21.43
N CYS A 358 17.87 -11.54 -21.06
CA CYS A 358 18.25 -11.29 -19.67
C CYS A 358 17.46 -10.10 -19.09
N LEU A 359 17.48 -8.94 -19.77
CA LEU A 359 16.76 -7.73 -19.36
C LEU A 359 15.27 -7.98 -19.18
N GLN A 360 14.62 -8.65 -20.13
CA GLN A 360 13.21 -9.00 -20.04
C GLN A 360 12.92 -9.94 -18.86
N THR A 361 13.83 -10.88 -18.58
CA THR A 361 13.67 -11.82 -17.45
C THR A 361 13.80 -11.11 -16.10
N ILE A 362 14.73 -10.17 -15.97
CA ILE A 362 14.88 -9.34 -14.77
C ILE A 362 13.64 -8.49 -14.56
N GLY A 363 13.18 -7.79 -15.60
CA GLY A 363 11.96 -6.99 -15.55
C GLY A 363 10.74 -7.81 -15.10
N LYS A 364 10.56 -9.02 -15.65
CA LYS A 364 9.52 -9.97 -15.20
C LYS A 364 9.69 -10.38 -13.74
N ASN A 365 10.91 -10.66 -13.30
CA ASN A 365 11.16 -11.07 -11.93
C ASN A 365 10.90 -9.96 -10.91
N MET A 366 11.14 -8.70 -11.27
CA MET A 366 10.77 -7.53 -10.45
C MET A 366 9.26 -7.41 -10.26
N ILE A 367 8.45 -7.81 -11.24
CA ILE A 367 6.99 -7.87 -11.10
C ILE A 367 6.57 -8.89 -10.04
N TYR A 368 7.28 -10.01 -9.89
CA TYR A 368 6.98 -10.96 -8.81
C TYR A 368 7.36 -10.43 -7.43
N VAL A 369 8.43 -9.62 -7.32
CA VAL A 369 8.77 -8.91 -6.08
C VAL A 369 7.69 -7.89 -5.73
N PHE A 370 7.21 -7.11 -6.72
CA PHE A 370 6.07 -6.21 -6.56
C PHE A 370 4.81 -6.97 -6.09
N ALA A 371 4.50 -8.11 -6.71
CA ALA A 371 3.34 -8.91 -6.33
C ALA A 371 3.42 -9.43 -4.88
N ALA A 372 4.62 -9.81 -4.42
CA ALA A 372 4.86 -10.19 -3.02
C ALA A 372 4.61 -9.03 -2.06
N LEU A 373 5.15 -7.84 -2.36
CA LEU A 373 4.91 -6.64 -1.56
C LEU A 373 3.41 -6.27 -1.52
N ALA A 374 2.76 -6.25 -2.68
CA ALA A 374 1.34 -5.91 -2.79
C ALA A 374 0.45 -6.91 -2.04
N ALA A 375 0.78 -8.21 -2.08
CA ALA A 375 0.06 -9.22 -1.32
C ALA A 375 0.16 -9.00 0.20
N VAL A 376 1.34 -8.65 0.71
CA VAL A 376 1.51 -8.31 2.14
C VAL A 376 0.78 -7.03 2.52
N GLY A 377 0.88 -5.99 1.68
CA GLY A 377 0.12 -4.75 1.87
C GLY A 377 -1.38 -5.01 1.93
N LEU A 378 -1.90 -5.85 1.04
CA LEU A 378 -3.30 -6.29 1.05
C LEU A 378 -3.66 -7.04 2.34
N MET A 379 -2.82 -7.99 2.78
CA MET A 379 -3.06 -8.71 4.04
C MET A 379 -3.22 -7.74 5.22
N PHE A 380 -2.29 -6.80 5.40
CA PHE A 380 -2.37 -5.84 6.51
C PHE A 380 -3.54 -4.86 6.38
N PHE A 381 -3.82 -4.41 5.15
CA PHE A 381 -5.03 -3.63 4.86
C PHE A 381 -6.30 -4.36 5.33
N LEU A 382 -6.43 -5.66 5.02
CA LEU A 382 -7.58 -6.47 5.43
C LEU A 382 -7.63 -6.69 6.94
N ALA A 383 -6.49 -6.88 7.60
CA ALA A 383 -6.42 -6.99 9.05
C ALA A 383 -6.94 -5.72 9.76
N ILE A 384 -6.51 -4.54 9.32
CA ILE A 384 -7.03 -3.28 9.88
C ILE A 384 -8.52 -3.15 9.60
N THR A 385 -8.94 -3.42 8.36
CA THR A 385 -10.35 -3.30 7.98
C THR A 385 -11.27 -4.15 8.85
N ILE A 386 -10.87 -5.39 9.16
CA ILE A 386 -11.69 -6.28 9.98
C ILE A 386 -11.72 -5.85 11.44
N MET A 387 -10.64 -5.30 11.99
CA MET A 387 -10.69 -4.64 13.31
C MET A 387 -11.71 -3.50 13.33
N ILE A 388 -11.80 -2.70 12.26
CA ILE A 388 -12.80 -1.63 12.14
C ILE A 388 -14.21 -2.20 12.07
N THR A 389 -14.43 -3.22 11.24
CA THR A 389 -15.75 -3.85 11.07
C THR A 389 -16.26 -4.46 12.37
N VAL A 390 -15.43 -5.23 13.09
CA VAL A 390 -15.80 -5.82 14.39
C VAL A 390 -16.11 -4.73 15.43
N SER A 391 -15.37 -3.62 15.40
CA SER A 391 -15.66 -2.48 16.27
C SER A 391 -17.03 -1.86 15.97
N ASN A 392 -17.37 -1.62 14.70
CA ASN A 392 -18.60 -0.90 14.36
C ASN A 392 -19.88 -1.76 14.48
N VAL A 393 -19.80 -3.07 14.21
CA VAL A 393 -20.94 -4.00 14.41
C VAL A 393 -21.38 -4.01 15.87
N SER A 394 -20.43 -3.95 16.82
CA SER A 394 -20.77 -3.89 18.25
C SER A 394 -21.57 -2.65 18.66
N VAL A 395 -21.52 -1.56 17.87
CA VAL A 395 -22.30 -0.32 18.11
C VAL A 395 -23.68 -0.38 17.51
N MET A 396 -23.87 -1.11 16.39
CA MET A 396 -25.17 -1.20 15.68
C MET A 396 -26.11 -2.26 16.24
N VAL A 397 -25.60 -3.25 16.97
CA VAL A 397 -26.43 -4.30 17.62
C VAL A 397 -26.96 -3.83 18.99
N ARG A 398 -26.53 -2.67 19.49
CA ARG A 398 -27.23 -1.90 20.54
C ARG A 398 -28.18 -0.89 19.91
#